data_AF-A0AB34CDF7-F1
#
_entry.id   AF-A0AB34CDF7-F1
#
_cell.length_a   1.000
_cell.length_b   1.000
_cell.length_c   1.000
_cell.angle_alpha   90.00
_cell.angle_beta   90.00
_cell.angle_gamma   90.00
#
_symmetry.space_group_name_H-M   'P 1'
#
loop_
_entity.id
_entity.type
_entity.pdbx_description
1 polymer ?
#
loop_
_entity_poly.entity_id
_entity_poly.type
_entity_poly.pdbx_seq_one_letter_code
_entity_poly.pdbx_strand_id
1 'polypeptide(L)'
;MLPSARLGDKHVCPLPGHGTTSVTSASGDININFMGAARVGDTCGCGAVITTGFPTIILNGRPMAHLGSPTSHGGTIISGSPDTFGGFQFGGEAIQAIVDFAKLGAVRPDGSVNDQLMSELLADPQLEQRALLSGALVQPGSSSLTTPKEPLTPELIAVAGSQHDTSSGNQMMFIGQAVRELAEFKRSKPALARTLVVFTPSYSDAMLSAARESADAYDAGFIGVTNVQELIGYMNQGKDRKQSPVEHLSLFSHGVPHRIAFGYQLAGDFQMSLDVLSYDKISPSAFASSAQIDSYACRTGMGNRSDFPVEDGIQFFPQTNESLAQLLANHLQIKVHAFVRRSDYKNTWGSFEERRMGDLCGISGNAAPGKEWCRKWETLEKERKNSHRLLEFTYQTMGAINPVISGDTPLGVPGGHFEFLPK
;
A
#
# COMPACT_ATOMS: atom_id res chain seq x y z
N MET A 1 4.50 29.93 -18.98
CA MET A 1 4.04 29.87 -20.38
C MET A 1 4.15 28.44 -20.87
N LEU A 2 3.03 27.85 -21.32
CA LEU A 2 2.96 26.51 -21.89
C LEU A 2 2.61 26.61 -23.39
N PRO A 3 3.29 25.86 -24.27
CA PRO A 3 2.96 25.81 -25.70
C PRO A 3 1.49 25.46 -25.95
N SER A 4 0.82 26.21 -26.82
CA SER A 4 -0.55 25.87 -27.25
C SER A 4 -0.55 24.61 -28.13
N ALA A 5 -1.49 23.70 -27.92
CA ALA A 5 -1.65 22.49 -28.73
C ALA A 5 -2.47 22.79 -30.00
N ARG A 6 -2.22 22.03 -31.06
CA ARG A 6 -2.78 22.25 -32.40
C ARG A 6 -3.16 20.93 -33.06
N LEU A 7 -3.94 21.02 -34.13
CA LEU A 7 -4.18 19.91 -35.04
C LEU A 7 -2.85 19.31 -35.51
N GLY A 8 -2.73 17.99 -35.43
CA GLY A 8 -1.52 17.26 -35.81
C GLY A 8 -0.48 17.10 -34.69
N ASP A 9 -0.57 17.86 -33.59
CA ASP A 9 0.34 17.70 -32.45
C ASP A 9 0.25 16.28 -31.86
N LYS A 10 1.37 15.76 -31.36
CA LYS A 10 1.52 14.37 -30.96
C LYS A 10 0.86 14.11 -29.61
N HIS A 11 0.22 12.96 -29.49
CA HIS A 11 -0.41 12.41 -28.30
C HIS A 11 0.18 11.04 -28.00
N VAL A 12 0.60 10.78 -26.75
CA VAL A 12 1.03 9.45 -26.30
C VAL A 12 -0.07 8.83 -25.46
N CYS A 13 -0.53 7.65 -25.87
CA CYS A 13 -1.60 6.90 -25.22
C CYS A 13 -1.03 5.65 -24.50
N PRO A 14 -1.34 5.44 -23.22
CA PRO A 14 -0.83 4.28 -22.47
C PRO A 14 -1.59 2.99 -22.76
N LEU A 15 -2.76 3.05 -23.40
CA LEU A 15 -3.52 1.84 -23.75
C LEU A 15 -2.73 0.95 -24.72
N PRO A 16 -2.65 -0.38 -24.46
CA PRO A 16 -1.94 -1.31 -25.33
C PRO A 16 -2.40 -1.20 -26.79
N GLY A 17 -1.43 -1.06 -27.71
CA GLY A 17 -1.69 -0.95 -29.15
C GLY A 17 -2.00 0.46 -29.67
N HIS A 18 -2.17 1.47 -28.81
CA HIS A 18 -2.46 2.85 -29.25
C HIS A 18 -1.18 3.66 -29.56
N GLY A 19 -0.15 3.55 -28.72
CA GLY A 19 1.14 4.19 -28.95
C GLY A 19 1.07 5.72 -29.07
N THR A 20 1.81 6.28 -30.03
CA THR A 20 1.79 7.72 -30.33
C THR A 20 0.88 7.99 -31.54
N THR A 21 -0.12 8.83 -31.37
CA THR A 21 -1.02 9.32 -32.44
C THR A 21 -0.99 10.85 -32.50
N SER A 22 -1.75 11.46 -33.40
CA SER A 22 -1.86 12.93 -33.48
C SER A 22 -3.23 13.41 -32.99
N VAL A 23 -3.33 14.67 -32.60
CA VAL A 23 -4.60 15.38 -32.46
C VAL A 23 -5.28 15.46 -33.83
N THR A 24 -6.49 14.93 -33.95
CA THR A 24 -7.23 14.75 -35.21
C THR A 24 -8.44 15.68 -35.36
N SER A 25 -8.92 16.30 -34.27
CA SER A 25 -9.86 17.41 -34.34
C SER A 25 -9.29 18.65 -33.66
N ALA A 26 -9.71 19.82 -34.11
CA ALA A 26 -9.31 21.11 -33.56
C ALA A 26 -10.34 22.19 -33.96
N SER A 27 -10.10 23.43 -33.57
CA SER A 27 -10.82 24.59 -34.14
C SER A 27 -10.65 24.65 -35.67
N GLY A 28 -11.74 24.98 -36.38
CA GLY A 28 -11.74 25.11 -37.84
C GLY A 28 -11.46 26.52 -38.35
N ASP A 29 -11.53 27.53 -37.48
CA ASP A 29 -11.44 28.96 -37.81
C ASP A 29 -10.36 29.69 -37.00
N ILE A 30 -9.96 29.17 -35.84
CA ILE A 30 -8.88 29.72 -35.03
C ILE A 30 -7.62 28.88 -35.25
N ASN A 31 -6.61 29.49 -35.87
CA ASN A 31 -5.37 28.83 -36.22
C ASN A 31 -4.19 29.30 -35.37
N ILE A 32 -3.32 28.38 -35.01
CA ILE A 32 -2.01 28.61 -34.40
C ILE A 32 -0.97 27.96 -35.31
N ASN A 33 -0.02 28.75 -35.82
CA ASN A 33 0.94 28.31 -36.85
C ASN A 33 0.30 27.61 -38.06
N PHE A 34 -0.78 28.19 -38.60
CA PHE A 34 -1.53 27.65 -39.74
C PHE A 34 -2.22 26.29 -39.50
N MET A 35 -2.24 25.80 -38.26
CA MET A 35 -2.95 24.60 -37.84
C MET A 35 -4.10 24.97 -36.91
N GLY A 36 -5.23 24.27 -36.97
CA GLY A 36 -6.36 24.52 -36.08
C GLY A 36 -5.94 24.42 -34.61
N ALA A 37 -6.35 25.36 -33.77
CA ALA A 37 -6.02 25.36 -32.34
C ALA A 37 -6.79 24.26 -31.60
N ALA A 38 -6.08 23.40 -30.85
CA ALA A 38 -6.70 22.32 -30.10
C ALA A 38 -7.33 22.83 -28.80
N ARG A 39 -8.43 22.21 -28.40
CA ARG A 39 -9.26 22.60 -27.25
C ARG A 39 -9.62 21.37 -26.43
N VAL A 40 -10.10 21.60 -25.22
CA VAL A 40 -10.78 20.56 -24.44
C VAL A 40 -11.92 19.97 -25.27
N GLY A 41 -12.01 18.64 -25.29
CA GLY A 41 -13.00 17.92 -26.08
C GLY A 41 -12.56 17.56 -27.49
N ASP A 42 -11.39 18.02 -27.96
CA ASP A 42 -10.84 17.58 -29.25
C ASP A 42 -10.24 16.17 -29.16
N THR A 43 -10.34 15.39 -30.25
CA THR A 43 -9.98 13.97 -30.31
C THR A 43 -8.57 13.75 -30.85
N CYS A 44 -7.94 12.69 -30.37
CA CYS A 44 -6.69 12.14 -30.89
C CYS A 44 -6.95 10.92 -31.76
N GLY A 45 -5.98 10.55 -32.61
CA GLY A 45 -6.13 9.45 -33.56
C GLY A 45 -6.41 8.07 -32.94
N CYS A 46 -6.12 7.89 -31.65
CA CYS A 46 -6.48 6.68 -30.90
C CYS A 46 -7.89 6.71 -30.29
N GLY A 47 -8.66 7.77 -30.52
CA GLY A 47 -9.99 8.01 -29.92
C GLY A 47 -9.97 8.73 -28.57
N ALA A 48 -8.80 9.01 -27.99
CA ALA A 48 -8.69 9.76 -26.74
C ALA A 48 -9.17 11.21 -26.92
N VAL A 49 -9.78 11.79 -25.88
CA VAL A 49 -10.31 13.16 -25.89
C VAL A 49 -9.53 14.02 -24.91
N ILE A 50 -9.12 15.23 -25.31
CA ILE A 50 -8.38 16.16 -24.44
C ILE A 50 -9.28 16.63 -23.30
N THR A 51 -8.82 16.50 -22.05
CA THR A 51 -9.66 16.78 -20.86
C THR A 51 -9.33 18.09 -20.15
N THR A 52 -8.13 18.63 -20.35
CA THR A 52 -7.68 19.85 -19.66
C THR A 52 -7.40 21.02 -20.60
N GLY A 53 -7.58 22.24 -20.12
CA GLY A 53 -7.16 23.44 -20.83
C GLY A 53 -7.18 24.68 -19.95
N PHE A 54 -6.85 25.82 -20.56
CA PHE A 54 -6.89 27.12 -19.89
C PHE A 54 -8.32 27.68 -19.86
N PRO A 55 -8.99 27.76 -18.70
CA PRO A 55 -10.35 28.29 -18.58
C PRO A 55 -10.44 29.78 -18.95
N THR A 56 -9.31 30.49 -18.96
CA THR A 56 -9.24 31.91 -19.34
C THR A 56 -8.93 32.14 -20.81
N ILE A 57 -8.61 31.09 -21.58
CA ILE A 57 -8.31 31.19 -23.01
C ILE A 57 -9.32 30.33 -23.77
N ILE A 58 -10.38 30.96 -24.24
CA ILE A 58 -11.54 30.28 -24.82
C ILE A 58 -11.54 30.39 -26.34
N LEU A 59 -11.59 29.24 -27.00
CA LEU A 59 -11.62 29.10 -28.46
C LEU A 59 -12.92 28.37 -28.83
N ASN A 60 -13.80 29.03 -29.59
CA ASN A 60 -15.14 28.52 -29.93
C ASN A 60 -15.92 27.95 -28.72
N GLY A 61 -15.89 28.65 -27.58
CA GLY A 61 -16.61 28.24 -26.37
C GLY A 61 -15.95 27.14 -25.54
N ARG A 62 -14.75 26.67 -25.91
CA ARG A 62 -14.01 25.64 -25.17
C ARG A 62 -12.61 26.12 -24.75
N PRO A 63 -12.09 25.67 -23.59
CA PRO A 63 -10.73 25.99 -23.13
C PRO A 63 -9.65 25.54 -24.12
N MET A 64 -8.65 26.38 -24.36
CA MET A 64 -7.48 26.05 -25.20
C MET A 64 -6.64 24.95 -24.54
N ALA A 65 -6.32 23.91 -25.31
CA ALA A 65 -5.41 22.84 -24.91
C ALA A 65 -3.94 23.26 -25.08
N HIS A 66 -3.05 22.57 -24.38
CA HIS A 66 -1.63 22.91 -24.35
C HIS A 66 -0.76 21.65 -24.34
N LEU A 67 0.55 21.83 -24.54
CA LEU A 67 1.53 20.78 -24.31
C LEU A 67 1.41 20.31 -22.85
N GLY A 68 1.25 19.00 -22.68
CA GLY A 68 1.03 18.34 -21.39
C GLY A 68 -0.43 18.13 -21.02
N SER A 69 -1.41 18.60 -21.81
CA SER A 69 -2.83 18.35 -21.52
C SER A 69 -3.15 16.85 -21.47
N PRO A 70 -3.66 16.31 -20.36
CA PRO A 70 -4.18 14.95 -20.27
C PRO A 70 -5.36 14.68 -21.21
N THR A 71 -5.61 13.39 -21.42
CA THR A 71 -6.67 12.87 -22.28
C THR A 71 -7.45 11.74 -21.60
N SER A 72 -8.64 11.41 -22.11
CA SER A 72 -9.56 10.41 -21.54
C SER A 72 -8.99 8.98 -21.46
N HIS A 73 -7.99 8.65 -22.27
CA HIS A 73 -7.29 7.34 -22.20
C HIS A 73 -6.13 7.32 -21.20
N GLY A 74 -5.96 8.38 -20.39
CA GLY A 74 -4.85 8.51 -19.45
C GLY A 74 -3.51 8.92 -20.08
N GLY A 75 -3.51 9.25 -21.37
CA GLY A 75 -2.35 9.77 -22.08
C GLY A 75 -2.26 11.29 -22.07
N THR A 76 -1.29 11.88 -22.78
CA THR A 76 -1.06 13.33 -22.80
C THR A 76 -0.63 13.85 -24.18
N ILE A 77 -0.80 15.15 -24.42
CA ILE A 77 -0.26 15.85 -25.59
C ILE A 77 1.22 16.18 -25.36
N ILE A 78 2.10 15.76 -26.27
CA ILE A 78 3.57 15.84 -26.11
C ILE A 78 4.26 16.80 -27.11
N SER A 79 3.50 17.48 -27.97
CA SER A 79 4.03 18.58 -28.79
C SER A 79 3.07 19.76 -28.81
N GLY A 80 3.55 20.92 -29.21
CA GLY A 80 2.78 22.16 -29.27
C GLY A 80 3.46 23.20 -30.15
N SER A 81 2.88 24.40 -30.17
CA SER A 81 3.42 25.55 -30.89
C SER A 81 4.81 25.98 -30.37
N PRO A 82 5.76 26.33 -31.27
CA PRO A 82 7.07 26.83 -30.85
C PRO A 82 7.06 28.30 -30.39
N ASP A 83 6.00 29.06 -30.69
CA ASP A 83 5.96 30.52 -30.52
C ASP A 83 4.65 31.07 -29.93
N THR A 84 3.62 30.22 -29.78
CA THR A 84 2.33 30.59 -29.21
C THR A 84 2.10 29.83 -27.91
N PHE A 85 1.81 30.57 -26.84
CA PHE A 85 1.77 30.01 -25.48
C PHE A 85 0.53 30.50 -24.72
N GLY A 86 0.04 29.68 -23.79
CA GLY A 86 -0.92 30.06 -22.76
C GLY A 86 -0.29 30.11 -21.36
N GLY A 87 -0.98 30.71 -20.40
CA GLY A 87 -0.53 30.84 -19.01
C GLY A 87 0.65 31.80 -18.84
N PHE A 88 0.36 33.03 -18.41
CA PHE A 88 1.40 34.03 -18.07
C PHE A 88 1.71 34.02 -16.59
N GLN A 89 2.98 34.27 -16.24
CA GLN A 89 3.40 34.55 -14.86
C GLN A 89 4.05 35.92 -14.84
N PHE A 90 3.38 36.90 -14.22
CA PHE A 90 3.97 38.19 -13.86
C PHE A 90 4.11 38.23 -12.34
N GLY A 91 5.32 38.48 -11.85
CA GLY A 91 5.60 38.89 -10.46
C GLY A 91 4.87 38.10 -9.35
N GLY A 92 5.45 36.98 -8.92
CA GLY A 92 5.17 36.43 -7.58
C GLY A 92 3.97 35.50 -7.46
N GLU A 93 2.75 35.89 -7.83
CA GLU A 93 1.57 35.03 -7.68
C GLU A 93 0.49 35.36 -8.73
N ALA A 94 0.41 34.53 -9.76
CA ALA A 94 -0.80 34.24 -10.55
C ALA A 94 -0.48 33.07 -11.48
N ILE A 95 -0.66 31.86 -10.99
CA ILE A 95 -0.77 30.70 -11.86
C ILE A 95 -2.18 30.77 -12.47
N GLN A 96 -2.32 31.04 -13.77
CA GLN A 96 -3.60 30.79 -14.43
C GLN A 96 -3.93 29.30 -14.27
N ALA A 97 -5.02 29.02 -13.56
CA ALA A 97 -5.48 27.68 -13.28
C ALA A 97 -5.63 26.89 -14.58
N ILE A 98 -5.10 25.68 -14.66
CA ILE A 98 -5.49 24.72 -15.68
C ILE A 98 -6.55 23.82 -15.03
N VAL A 99 -7.62 23.53 -15.75
CA VAL A 99 -8.76 22.79 -15.20
C VAL A 99 -9.00 21.52 -16.01
N ASP A 100 -9.24 20.40 -15.32
CA ASP A 100 -9.71 19.14 -15.86
C ASP A 100 -11.25 19.13 -15.94
N PHE A 101 -11.75 19.38 -17.14
CA PHE A 101 -13.17 19.46 -17.42
C PHE A 101 -13.84 18.09 -17.53
N ALA A 102 -13.07 16.99 -17.61
CA ALA A 102 -13.65 15.66 -17.48
C ALA A 102 -14.05 15.38 -16.03
N LYS A 103 -13.21 15.77 -15.06
CA LYS A 103 -13.54 15.66 -13.63
C LYS A 103 -14.71 16.53 -13.21
N LEU A 104 -14.97 17.63 -13.92
CA LEU A 104 -16.14 18.48 -13.73
C LEU A 104 -17.37 18.04 -14.53
N GLY A 105 -17.28 16.93 -15.27
CA GLY A 105 -18.40 16.32 -16.01
C GLY A 105 -18.71 16.96 -17.38
N ALA A 106 -17.94 17.96 -17.81
CA ALA A 106 -18.13 18.60 -19.11
C ALA A 106 -17.54 17.79 -20.28
N VAL A 107 -16.59 16.88 -20.02
CA VAL A 107 -16.21 15.81 -20.94
C VAL A 107 -16.67 14.47 -20.36
N ARG A 108 -17.56 13.78 -21.08
CA ARG A 108 -18.15 12.51 -20.62
C ARG A 108 -17.21 11.32 -20.89
N PRO A 109 -17.42 10.18 -20.20
CA PRO A 109 -16.62 8.97 -20.41
C PRO A 109 -16.67 8.42 -21.85
N ASP A 110 -17.75 8.69 -22.60
CA ASP A 110 -17.90 8.31 -24.02
C ASP A 110 -17.15 9.26 -24.98
N GLY A 111 -16.46 10.27 -24.46
CA GLY A 111 -15.74 11.28 -25.23
C GLY A 111 -16.60 12.45 -25.71
N SER A 112 -17.92 12.42 -25.47
CA SER A 112 -18.79 13.54 -25.84
C SER A 112 -18.61 14.73 -24.90
N VAL A 113 -18.69 15.94 -25.46
CA VAL A 113 -18.62 17.18 -24.68
C VAL A 113 -20.03 17.65 -24.36
N ASN A 114 -20.25 18.05 -23.11
CA ASN A 114 -21.46 18.76 -22.70
C ASN A 114 -21.20 20.27 -22.82
N ASP A 115 -21.48 20.84 -24.00
CA ASP A 115 -21.21 22.26 -24.28
C ASP A 115 -22.01 23.21 -23.37
N GLN A 116 -23.21 22.83 -22.94
CA GLN A 116 -23.98 23.63 -21.99
C GLN A 116 -23.28 23.69 -20.63
N LEU A 117 -22.89 22.54 -20.07
CA LEU A 117 -22.15 22.50 -18.80
C LEU A 117 -20.78 23.16 -18.92
N MET A 118 -20.09 23.00 -20.06
CA MET A 118 -18.84 23.70 -20.33
C MET A 118 -19.03 25.22 -20.23
N SER A 119 -20.07 25.76 -20.88
CA SER A 119 -20.41 27.18 -20.84
C SER A 119 -20.75 27.65 -19.41
N GLU A 120 -21.53 26.86 -18.67
CA GLU A 120 -21.89 27.15 -17.27
C GLU A 120 -20.64 27.17 -16.37
N LEU A 121 -19.73 26.21 -16.53
CA LEU A 121 -18.46 26.16 -15.79
C LEU A 121 -17.57 27.36 -16.12
N LEU A 122 -17.46 27.73 -17.40
CA LEU A 122 -16.65 28.87 -17.83
C LEU A 122 -17.22 30.23 -17.41
N ALA A 123 -18.54 30.30 -17.18
CA ALA A 123 -19.20 31.48 -16.63
C ALA A 123 -19.15 31.55 -15.10
N ASP A 124 -18.74 30.48 -14.41
CA ASP A 124 -18.68 30.41 -12.95
C ASP A 124 -17.49 31.21 -12.40
N PRO A 125 -17.71 32.32 -11.66
CA PRO A 125 -16.62 33.11 -11.08
C PRO A 125 -15.83 32.34 -10.01
N GLN A 126 -16.33 31.20 -9.53
CA GLN A 126 -15.68 30.33 -8.55
C GLN A 126 -15.14 29.03 -9.18
N LEU A 127 -15.00 28.97 -10.51
CA LEU A 127 -14.53 27.77 -11.22
C LEU A 127 -13.23 27.20 -10.63
N GLU A 128 -12.26 28.04 -10.28
CA GLU A 128 -10.98 27.58 -9.72
C GLU A 128 -11.17 26.91 -8.35
N GLN A 129 -11.97 27.51 -7.46
CA GLN A 129 -12.27 26.94 -6.15
C GLN A 129 -13.04 25.62 -6.30
N ARG A 130 -14.00 25.55 -7.22
CA ARG A 130 -14.73 24.32 -7.55
C ARG A 130 -13.80 23.25 -8.10
N ALA A 131 -12.89 23.63 -9.01
CA ALA A 131 -11.90 22.72 -9.57
C ALA A 131 -10.95 22.19 -8.48
N LEU A 132 -10.53 23.03 -7.53
CA LEU A 132 -9.72 22.59 -6.39
C LEU A 132 -10.45 21.56 -5.53
N LEU A 133 -11.70 21.84 -5.14
CA LEU A 133 -12.52 20.94 -4.32
C LEU A 133 -12.85 19.61 -5.00
N SER A 134 -12.94 19.60 -6.34
CA SER A 134 -13.17 18.39 -7.14
C SER A 134 -11.88 17.70 -7.60
N GLY A 135 -10.71 18.15 -7.14
CA GLY A 135 -9.41 17.60 -7.59
C GLY A 135 -9.15 17.76 -9.10
N ALA A 136 -9.81 18.73 -9.73
CA ALA A 136 -9.73 19.08 -11.14
C ALA A 136 -8.73 20.22 -11.44
N LEU A 137 -8.15 20.85 -10.43
CA LEU A 137 -7.13 21.88 -10.62
C LEU A 137 -5.76 21.27 -10.97
N VAL A 138 -5.15 21.72 -12.07
CA VAL A 138 -3.85 21.27 -12.58
C VAL A 138 -2.84 22.43 -12.45
N GLN A 139 -1.72 22.21 -11.75
CA GLN A 139 -0.68 23.23 -11.53
C GLN A 139 0.36 23.22 -12.67
N PRO A 140 0.59 24.32 -13.41
CA PRO A 140 1.66 24.46 -14.39
C PRO A 140 3.02 24.39 -13.69
N GLY A 141 3.80 23.35 -13.98
CA GLY A 141 5.03 23.02 -13.25
C GLY A 141 5.07 21.58 -12.78
N SER A 142 3.92 20.88 -12.73
CA SER A 142 3.88 19.43 -12.82
C SER A 142 4.00 19.00 -14.28
N SER A 143 5.06 19.45 -14.95
CA SER A 143 5.53 18.70 -16.10
C SER A 143 5.86 17.31 -15.59
N SER A 144 5.03 16.34 -15.94
CA SER A 144 5.49 14.99 -16.23
C SER A 144 6.40 15.06 -17.46
N LEU A 145 7.51 15.80 -17.33
CA LEU A 145 8.73 15.40 -17.98
C LEU A 145 8.95 14.00 -17.42
N THR A 146 8.63 13.01 -18.25
CA THR A 146 9.23 11.70 -18.15
C THR A 146 10.73 11.85 -18.44
N THR A 147 11.48 12.53 -17.55
CA THR A 147 12.62 11.82 -16.97
C THR A 147 12.05 10.47 -16.57
N PRO A 148 12.61 9.33 -17.00
CA PRO A 148 12.18 8.05 -16.48
C PRO A 148 12.18 8.25 -14.96
N LYS A 149 10.98 8.37 -14.36
CA LYS A 149 10.88 8.39 -12.91
C LYS A 149 11.46 7.04 -12.60
N GLU A 150 12.64 7.01 -11.97
CA GLU A 150 13.25 5.74 -11.60
C GLU A 150 12.11 4.90 -11.06
N PRO A 151 11.85 3.73 -11.67
CA PRO A 151 10.66 2.97 -11.33
C PRO A 151 10.66 2.86 -9.82
N LEU A 152 9.53 3.23 -9.20
CA LEU A 152 9.42 3.19 -7.75
C LEU A 152 9.95 1.84 -7.29
N THR A 153 10.66 1.83 -6.18
CA THR A 153 11.14 0.61 -5.54
C THR A 153 10.33 0.37 -4.26
N PRO A 154 9.01 0.06 -4.34
CA PRO A 154 8.22 -0.14 -3.15
C PRO A 154 8.82 -1.18 -2.21
N GLU A 155 8.54 -1.00 -0.94
CA GLU A 155 9.06 -1.82 0.14
C GLU A 155 7.97 -2.71 0.75
N LEU A 156 8.33 -3.95 1.04
CA LEU A 156 7.53 -4.92 1.77
C LEU A 156 8.14 -5.09 3.17
N ILE A 157 7.35 -4.87 4.21
CA ILE A 157 7.82 -4.84 5.60
C ILE A 157 7.10 -5.93 6.39
N ALA A 158 7.87 -6.80 7.03
CA ALA A 158 7.36 -7.73 8.04
C ALA A 158 7.86 -7.30 9.42
N VAL A 159 6.94 -7.09 10.37
CA VAL A 159 7.25 -6.64 11.73
C VAL A 159 7.00 -7.77 12.73
N ALA A 160 8.00 -8.11 13.53
CA ALA A 160 7.88 -9.04 14.65
C ALA A 160 7.90 -8.27 15.97
N GLY A 161 6.87 -8.49 16.79
CA GLY A 161 6.86 -8.08 18.19
C GLY A 161 7.75 -8.98 19.07
N SER A 162 7.96 -8.52 20.29
CA SER A 162 8.58 -9.24 21.40
C SER A 162 7.60 -10.21 22.08
N GLN A 163 8.17 -11.28 22.64
CA GLN A 163 7.42 -12.30 23.36
C GLN A 163 7.73 -12.25 24.87
N HIS A 164 6.69 -12.30 25.72
CA HIS A 164 6.84 -12.44 27.17
C HIS A 164 6.92 -13.91 27.60
N ASP A 165 6.30 -14.82 26.85
CA ASP A 165 6.40 -16.27 27.08
C ASP A 165 7.83 -16.75 26.74
N THR A 166 8.56 -17.14 27.78
CA THR A 166 9.95 -17.60 27.68
C THR A 166 10.08 -19.10 27.39
N SER A 167 8.98 -19.80 27.09
CA SER A 167 9.07 -21.17 26.61
C SER A 167 9.75 -21.21 25.24
N SER A 168 10.67 -22.17 25.07
CA SER A 168 11.49 -22.28 23.87
C SER A 168 10.67 -22.34 22.56
N GLY A 169 9.45 -22.88 22.60
CA GLY A 169 8.56 -22.96 21.45
C GLY A 169 7.91 -21.63 21.05
N ASN A 170 7.69 -20.73 22.01
CA ASN A 170 6.92 -19.51 21.80
C ASN A 170 7.78 -18.26 21.66
N GLN A 171 8.98 -18.22 22.26
CA GLN A 171 9.89 -17.07 22.24
C GLN A 171 10.08 -16.50 20.83
N MET A 172 10.36 -17.37 19.85
CA MET A 172 10.69 -16.97 18.48
C MET A 172 9.49 -16.97 17.52
N MET A 173 8.25 -17.19 17.99
CA MET A 173 7.12 -17.43 17.08
C MET A 173 6.78 -16.22 16.20
N PHE A 174 6.88 -14.99 16.74
CA PHE A 174 6.61 -13.77 15.96
C PHE A 174 7.68 -13.53 14.90
N ILE A 175 8.97 -13.68 15.26
CA ILE A 175 10.08 -13.63 14.30
C ILE A 175 9.91 -14.73 13.25
N GLY A 176 9.54 -15.95 13.65
CA GLY A 176 9.28 -17.06 12.73
C GLY A 176 8.20 -16.74 11.70
N GLN A 177 7.09 -16.14 12.13
CA GLN A 177 6.01 -15.73 11.22
C GLN A 177 6.41 -14.55 10.33
N ALA A 178 7.13 -13.57 10.85
CA ALA A 178 7.65 -12.47 10.05
C ALA A 178 8.64 -12.96 8.98
N VAL A 179 9.50 -13.93 9.30
CA VAL A 179 10.41 -14.56 8.33
C VAL A 179 9.65 -15.39 7.29
N ARG A 180 8.59 -16.11 7.69
CA ARG A 180 7.70 -16.78 6.74
C ARG A 180 7.10 -15.77 5.76
N GLU A 181 6.72 -14.59 6.24
CA GLU A 181 6.21 -13.52 5.39
C GLU A 181 7.24 -13.02 4.38
N LEU A 182 8.52 -12.91 4.76
CA LEU A 182 9.59 -12.60 3.80
C LEU A 182 9.67 -13.63 2.67
N ALA A 183 9.44 -14.92 2.98
CA ALA A 183 9.38 -15.99 1.98
C ALA A 183 8.22 -15.78 1.00
N GLU A 184 7.04 -15.43 1.51
CA GLU A 184 5.86 -15.11 0.68
C GLU A 184 6.07 -13.85 -0.16
N PHE A 185 6.71 -12.81 0.39
CA PHE A 185 7.13 -11.62 -0.35
C PHE A 185 8.11 -11.95 -1.46
N LYS A 186 9.13 -12.77 -1.21
CA LYS A 186 10.08 -13.22 -2.23
C LYS A 186 9.39 -14.05 -3.32
N ARG A 187 8.39 -14.86 -2.98
CA ARG A 187 7.62 -15.65 -3.96
C ARG A 187 6.70 -14.79 -4.82
N SER A 188 6.00 -13.84 -4.22
CA SER A 188 4.94 -13.07 -4.90
C SER A 188 5.46 -11.79 -5.57
N LYS A 189 6.44 -11.12 -4.97
CA LYS A 189 6.99 -9.84 -5.41
C LYS A 189 8.53 -9.87 -5.33
N PRO A 190 9.21 -10.77 -6.08
CA PRO A 190 10.65 -11.02 -5.94
C PRO A 190 11.52 -9.78 -6.18
N ALA A 191 11.09 -8.87 -7.05
CA ALA A 191 11.83 -7.66 -7.42
C ALA A 191 11.77 -6.54 -6.37
N LEU A 192 10.83 -6.58 -5.42
CA LEU A 192 10.67 -5.51 -4.43
C LEU A 192 11.61 -5.67 -3.24
N ALA A 193 11.99 -4.55 -2.64
CA ALA A 193 12.80 -4.55 -1.43
C ALA A 193 11.98 -5.13 -0.27
N ARG A 194 12.63 -5.94 0.57
CA ARG A 194 12.04 -6.55 1.76
C ARG A 194 12.77 -6.09 3.01
N THR A 195 12.06 -5.90 4.10
CA THR A 195 12.66 -5.56 5.39
C THR A 195 11.98 -6.31 6.53
N LEU A 196 12.79 -6.93 7.38
CA LEU A 196 12.38 -7.46 8.67
C LEU A 196 12.61 -6.39 9.74
N VAL A 197 11.54 -5.95 10.40
CA VAL A 197 11.62 -5.09 11.57
C VAL A 197 11.34 -5.94 12.81
N VAL A 198 12.19 -5.86 13.83
CA VAL A 198 12.05 -6.66 15.06
C VAL A 198 12.05 -5.74 16.27
N PHE A 199 11.01 -5.84 17.10
CA PHE A 199 11.07 -5.30 18.46
C PHE A 199 12.06 -6.13 19.26
N THR A 200 13.20 -5.55 19.60
CA THR A 200 14.32 -6.26 20.21
C THR A 200 14.19 -6.55 21.71
N PRO A 201 13.36 -5.84 22.51
CA PRO A 201 13.18 -6.19 23.92
C PRO A 201 12.78 -7.67 24.06
N SER A 202 13.26 -8.33 25.12
CA SER A 202 13.14 -9.77 25.41
C SER A 202 13.87 -10.76 24.50
N TYR A 203 14.50 -10.32 23.39
CA TYR A 203 15.34 -11.19 22.56
C TYR A 203 16.82 -11.14 22.95
N SER A 204 17.46 -12.30 23.03
CA SER A 204 18.91 -12.42 23.22
C SER A 204 19.69 -12.12 21.94
N ASP A 205 20.99 -11.86 22.05
CA ASP A 205 21.86 -11.65 20.88
C ASP A 205 21.87 -12.86 19.93
N ALA A 206 21.77 -14.07 20.47
CA ALA A 206 21.68 -15.30 19.67
C ALA A 206 20.37 -15.36 18.87
N MET A 207 19.25 -14.97 19.47
CA MET A 207 17.94 -14.89 18.81
C MET A 207 17.93 -13.82 17.71
N LEU A 208 18.47 -12.64 18.00
CA LEU A 208 18.58 -11.55 17.03
C LEU A 208 19.54 -11.89 15.89
N SER A 209 20.62 -12.62 16.17
CA SER A 209 21.54 -13.12 15.14
C SER A 209 20.85 -14.12 14.21
N ALA A 210 20.11 -15.08 14.77
CA ALA A 210 19.33 -16.03 13.98
C ALA A 210 18.27 -15.32 13.12
N ALA A 211 17.64 -14.26 13.64
CA ALA A 211 16.67 -13.46 12.87
C ALA A 211 17.34 -12.70 11.70
N ARG A 212 18.55 -12.18 11.89
CA ARG A 212 19.35 -11.53 10.82
C ARG A 212 19.73 -12.52 9.73
N GLU A 213 20.23 -13.70 10.12
CA GLU A 213 20.57 -14.77 9.17
C GLU A 213 19.36 -15.17 8.29
N SER A 214 18.17 -15.25 8.90
CA SER A 214 16.93 -15.48 8.16
C SER A 214 16.56 -14.34 7.21
N ALA A 215 16.72 -13.08 7.62
CA ALA A 215 16.49 -11.93 6.76
C ALA A 215 17.44 -11.94 5.55
N ASP A 216 18.72 -12.23 5.78
CA ASP A 216 19.74 -12.33 4.74
C ASP A 216 19.40 -13.43 3.71
N ALA A 217 18.90 -14.59 4.15
CA ALA A 217 18.47 -15.68 3.26
C ALA A 217 17.33 -15.26 2.28
N TYR A 218 16.57 -14.22 2.63
CA TYR A 218 15.49 -13.66 1.82
C TYR A 218 15.85 -12.32 1.14
N ASP A 219 17.14 -11.95 1.14
CA ASP A 219 17.64 -10.67 0.63
C ASP A 219 16.87 -9.48 1.24
N ALA A 220 16.57 -9.58 2.55
CA ALA A 220 15.80 -8.58 3.29
C ALA A 220 16.71 -7.78 4.23
N GLY A 221 16.46 -6.47 4.35
CA GLY A 221 17.10 -5.65 5.38
C GLY A 221 16.62 -6.05 6.78
N PHE A 222 17.43 -5.77 7.81
CA PHE A 222 17.07 -5.98 9.21
C PHE A 222 17.11 -4.68 9.99
N ILE A 223 16.01 -4.34 10.66
CA ILE A 223 15.88 -3.15 11.51
C ILE A 223 15.45 -3.60 12.91
N GLY A 224 16.26 -3.32 13.92
CA GLY A 224 15.87 -3.48 15.32
C GLY A 224 15.22 -2.20 15.84
N VAL A 225 14.10 -2.32 16.54
CA VAL A 225 13.43 -1.22 17.23
C VAL A 225 13.16 -1.57 18.68
N THR A 226 13.10 -0.57 19.56
CA THR A 226 12.83 -0.77 21.00
C THR A 226 11.45 -0.29 21.43
N ASN A 227 10.80 0.54 20.62
CA ASN A 227 9.52 1.16 20.91
C ASN A 227 8.76 1.52 19.62
N VAL A 228 7.47 1.85 19.74
CA VAL A 228 6.60 2.14 18.60
C VAL A 228 6.99 3.42 17.86
N GLN A 229 7.62 4.40 18.52
CA GLN A 229 8.03 5.64 17.87
C GLN A 229 9.16 5.39 16.87
N GLU A 230 10.07 4.47 17.16
CA GLU A 230 11.10 4.02 16.21
C GLU A 230 10.48 3.29 15.01
N LEU A 231 9.47 2.44 15.23
CA LEU A 231 8.74 1.80 14.12
C LEU A 231 8.02 2.85 13.25
N ILE A 232 7.29 3.79 13.86
CA ILE A 232 6.60 4.88 13.12
C ILE A 232 7.63 5.75 12.39
N GLY A 233 8.75 6.07 13.03
CA GLY A 233 9.86 6.79 12.41
C GLY A 233 10.41 6.06 11.19
N TYR A 234 10.62 4.75 11.28
CA TYR A 234 11.05 3.93 10.15
C TYR A 234 10.00 3.91 9.03
N MET A 235 8.72 3.72 9.34
CA MET A 235 7.65 3.75 8.34
C MET A 235 7.58 5.11 7.64
N ASN A 236 7.70 6.22 8.37
CA ASN A 236 7.58 7.55 7.80
C ASN A 236 8.83 7.99 7.03
N GLN A 237 10.04 7.61 7.47
CA GLN A 237 11.29 8.23 7.02
C GLN A 237 12.46 7.25 6.82
N GLY A 238 12.29 5.96 7.11
CA GLY A 238 13.37 4.96 7.07
C GLY A 238 14.01 4.73 5.69
N LYS A 239 13.29 5.10 4.63
CA LYS A 239 13.76 5.19 3.24
C LYS A 239 13.20 6.47 2.62
N ASP A 240 13.67 6.85 1.43
CA ASP A 240 12.99 7.89 0.66
C ASP A 240 11.60 7.40 0.24
N ARG A 241 10.56 7.74 1.00
CA ARG A 241 9.19 7.26 0.75
C ARG A 241 8.58 7.75 -0.55
N LYS A 242 9.15 8.79 -1.17
CA LYS A 242 8.74 9.20 -2.53
C LYS A 242 9.22 8.22 -3.60
N GLN A 243 10.33 7.53 -3.35
CA GLN A 243 10.92 6.54 -4.25
C GLN A 243 10.63 5.10 -3.82
N SER A 244 10.57 4.84 -2.51
CA SER A 244 10.39 3.53 -1.87
C SER A 244 9.19 3.57 -0.90
N PRO A 245 7.97 3.81 -1.42
CA PRO A 245 6.77 3.78 -0.58
C PRO A 245 6.54 2.38 0.00
N VAL A 246 5.89 2.30 1.16
CA VAL A 246 5.47 1.02 1.74
C VAL A 246 4.33 0.45 0.90
N GLU A 247 4.51 -0.76 0.37
CA GLU A 247 3.53 -1.46 -0.45
C GLU A 247 2.82 -2.57 0.33
N HIS A 248 3.46 -3.14 1.35
CA HIS A 248 2.87 -4.16 2.20
C HIS A 248 3.49 -4.08 3.60
N LEU A 249 2.66 -4.02 4.64
CA LEU A 249 3.09 -4.07 6.04
C LEU A 249 2.38 -5.22 6.77
N SER A 250 3.12 -6.26 7.15
CA SER A 250 2.59 -7.39 7.92
C SER A 250 3.07 -7.31 9.38
N LEU A 251 2.14 -7.38 10.35
CA LEU A 251 2.40 -7.16 11.77
C LEU A 251 2.11 -8.44 12.59
N PHE A 252 3.15 -9.01 13.19
CA PHE A 252 3.06 -10.23 14.00
C PHE A 252 3.36 -9.92 15.47
N SER A 253 2.33 -9.93 16.31
CA SER A 253 2.47 -9.65 17.74
C SER A 253 1.28 -10.16 18.53
N HIS A 254 1.32 -9.93 19.85
CA HIS A 254 0.12 -9.92 20.67
C HIS A 254 -0.81 -8.76 20.29
N GLY A 255 -2.05 -8.83 20.73
CA GLY A 255 -3.02 -7.76 20.52
C GLY A 255 -4.15 -7.81 21.53
N VAL A 256 -4.76 -6.66 21.76
CA VAL A 256 -6.02 -6.49 22.49
C VAL A 256 -6.88 -5.52 21.68
N PRO A 257 -8.19 -5.44 21.91
CA PRO A 257 -9.01 -4.44 21.21
C PRO A 257 -8.39 -3.04 21.33
N HIS A 258 -8.43 -2.28 20.23
CA HIS A 258 -7.79 -0.97 20.09
C HIS A 258 -6.25 -0.90 20.13
N ARG A 259 -5.54 -2.03 20.21
CA ARG A 259 -4.08 -2.03 20.37
C ARG A 259 -3.36 -3.25 19.79
N ILE A 260 -2.42 -2.99 18.90
CA ILE A 260 -1.38 -3.94 18.51
C ILE A 260 -0.23 -3.82 19.53
N ALA A 261 -0.03 -4.87 20.33
CA ALA A 261 0.90 -4.85 21.46
C ALA A 261 2.17 -5.62 21.11
N PHE A 262 3.19 -4.92 20.61
CA PHE A 262 4.46 -5.53 20.24
C PHE A 262 5.29 -5.96 21.45
N GLY A 263 5.02 -5.43 22.65
CA GLY A 263 5.71 -5.82 23.88
C GLY A 263 4.76 -6.26 24.99
N TYR A 264 3.69 -7.00 24.64
CA TYR A 264 2.62 -7.33 25.60
C TYR A 264 3.16 -7.99 26.87
N GLN A 265 2.80 -7.44 28.04
CA GLN A 265 3.25 -7.88 29.37
C GLN A 265 4.76 -7.75 29.65
N LEU A 266 5.52 -7.07 28.78
CA LEU A 266 6.91 -6.73 29.03
C LEU A 266 7.04 -5.36 29.71
N ALA A 267 8.21 -5.10 30.29
CA ALA A 267 8.58 -3.75 30.69
C ALA A 267 8.54 -2.83 29.46
N GLY A 268 7.71 -1.78 29.52
CA GLY A 268 7.50 -0.88 28.37
C GLY A 268 6.42 -1.32 27.38
N ASP A 269 5.53 -2.25 27.73
CA ASP A 269 4.35 -2.68 26.92
C ASP A 269 3.68 -1.52 26.15
N PHE A 270 3.31 -0.45 26.86
CA PHE A 270 2.64 0.72 26.26
C PHE A 270 3.54 1.50 25.31
N GLN A 271 4.85 1.53 25.53
CA GLN A 271 5.80 2.18 24.62
C GLN A 271 6.01 1.35 23.35
N MET A 272 5.77 0.04 23.42
CA MET A 272 5.83 -0.90 22.30
C MET A 272 4.43 -1.20 21.73
N SER A 273 3.49 -0.26 21.81
CA SER A 273 2.12 -0.49 21.35
C SER A 273 1.71 0.53 20.30
N LEU A 274 1.12 0.05 19.21
CA LEU A 274 0.38 0.88 18.25
C LEU A 274 -1.11 0.81 18.62
N ASP A 275 -1.72 1.95 18.88
CA ASP A 275 -3.08 2.04 19.40
C ASP A 275 -3.89 3.16 18.75
N VAL A 276 -5.15 3.27 19.17
CA VAL A 276 -6.09 4.30 18.70
C VAL A 276 -5.69 5.74 19.08
N LEU A 277 -4.63 5.93 19.86
CA LEU A 277 -4.09 7.25 20.22
C LEU A 277 -2.80 7.60 19.45
N SER A 278 -2.26 6.65 18.68
CA SER A 278 -0.96 6.78 18.01
C SER A 278 -0.97 6.40 16.53
N TYR A 279 -2.04 5.77 16.04
CA TYR A 279 -2.17 5.36 14.63
C TYR A 279 -2.08 6.51 13.63
N ASP A 280 -2.56 7.70 14.02
CA ASP A 280 -2.59 8.92 13.21
C ASP A 280 -1.20 9.54 12.99
N LYS A 281 -0.19 9.10 13.76
CA LYS A 281 1.22 9.49 13.60
C LYS A 281 1.89 8.81 12.41
N ILE A 282 1.29 7.76 11.87
CA ILE A 282 1.78 7.12 10.63
C ILE A 282 1.39 8.01 9.46
N SER A 283 2.34 8.38 8.61
CA SER A 283 2.08 9.29 7.50
C SER A 283 1.42 8.55 6.33
N PRO A 284 0.24 8.98 5.84
CA PRO A 284 -0.38 8.36 4.66
C PRO A 284 0.50 8.42 3.41
N SER A 285 1.31 9.49 3.27
CA SER A 285 2.23 9.65 2.14
C SER A 285 3.44 8.71 2.16
N ALA A 286 3.64 7.96 3.26
CA ALA A 286 4.66 6.93 3.33
C ALA A 286 4.28 5.64 2.60
N PHE A 287 3.00 5.47 2.28
CA PHE A 287 2.44 4.26 1.67
C PHE A 287 2.15 4.46 0.19
N ALA A 288 2.24 3.38 -0.59
CA ALA A 288 1.74 3.35 -1.95
C ALA A 288 0.21 3.41 -1.94
N SER A 289 -0.41 3.97 -2.98
CA SER A 289 -1.88 4.00 -3.10
C SER A 289 -2.51 2.61 -3.18
N SER A 290 -1.74 1.59 -3.60
CA SER A 290 -2.13 0.18 -3.65
C SER A 290 -1.80 -0.59 -2.38
N ALA A 291 -1.20 0.05 -1.37
CA ALA A 291 -0.64 -0.66 -0.24
C ALA A 291 -1.70 -1.39 0.59
N GLN A 292 -1.23 -2.31 1.42
CA GLN A 292 -2.04 -3.00 2.41
C GLN A 292 -1.31 -3.20 3.73
N ILE A 293 -2.09 -3.33 4.81
CA ILE A 293 -1.60 -3.72 6.13
C ILE A 293 -2.28 -5.03 6.53
N ASP A 294 -1.50 -6.03 6.92
CA ASP A 294 -1.99 -7.27 7.49
C ASP A 294 -1.62 -7.34 8.98
N SER A 295 -2.60 -7.12 9.85
CA SER A 295 -2.42 -7.37 11.28
C SER A 295 -2.77 -8.81 11.62
N TYR A 296 -1.77 -9.53 12.14
CA TYR A 296 -1.93 -10.84 12.77
C TYR A 296 -1.96 -10.73 14.30
N ALA A 297 -2.07 -9.52 14.84
CA ALA A 297 -2.32 -9.31 16.26
C ALA A 297 -3.77 -9.63 16.63
N CYS A 298 -3.97 -10.17 17.83
CA CYS A 298 -5.28 -10.54 18.31
C CYS A 298 -6.23 -9.34 18.29
N ARG A 299 -7.44 -9.51 17.74
CA ARG A 299 -8.56 -8.57 17.87
C ARG A 299 -8.28 -7.14 17.38
N THR A 300 -7.33 -6.93 16.47
CA THR A 300 -7.10 -5.60 15.87
C THR A 300 -8.35 -5.06 15.16
N GLY A 301 -9.18 -5.97 14.61
CA GLY A 301 -10.46 -5.65 13.99
C GLY A 301 -11.64 -5.47 14.95
N MET A 302 -11.41 -5.48 16.27
CA MET A 302 -12.44 -5.30 17.28
C MET A 302 -12.41 -3.89 17.88
N GLY A 303 -13.57 -3.25 17.95
CA GLY A 303 -13.75 -1.91 18.53
C GLY A 303 -14.35 -1.91 19.95
N ASN A 304 -14.79 -3.06 20.47
CA ASN A 304 -15.26 -3.09 21.86
C ASN A 304 -14.10 -2.81 22.81
N ARG A 305 -14.32 -1.92 23.78
CA ARG A 305 -13.36 -1.69 24.85
C ARG A 305 -13.15 -2.96 25.67
N SER A 306 -11.93 -3.11 26.19
CA SER A 306 -11.48 -4.27 26.98
C SER A 306 -12.06 -4.32 28.41
N ASP A 307 -13.13 -3.56 28.68
CA ASP A 307 -13.67 -3.30 30.03
C ASP A 307 -14.26 -4.55 30.69
N PHE A 308 -14.40 -5.64 29.93
CA PHE A 308 -14.74 -6.99 30.39
C PHE A 308 -13.72 -7.99 29.83
N PRO A 309 -13.49 -9.15 30.46
CA PRO A 309 -12.67 -10.22 29.90
C PRO A 309 -13.34 -10.83 28.66
N VAL A 310 -13.27 -10.11 27.54
CA VAL A 310 -13.59 -10.58 26.18
C VAL A 310 -12.70 -11.78 25.82
N GLU A 311 -11.58 -11.94 26.54
CA GLU A 311 -10.68 -13.10 26.61
C GLU A 311 -11.40 -14.44 26.38
N ASP A 312 -12.47 -14.69 27.14
CA ASP A 312 -13.23 -15.96 27.18
C ASP A 312 -14.75 -15.77 26.99
N GLY A 313 -15.17 -14.57 26.58
CA GLY A 313 -16.57 -14.17 26.51
C GLY A 313 -17.29 -14.48 25.18
N ILE A 314 -18.62 -14.27 25.20
CA ILE A 314 -19.45 -14.21 24.00
C ILE A 314 -19.57 -12.75 23.57
N GLN A 315 -19.24 -12.45 22.31
CA GLN A 315 -19.38 -11.13 21.70
C GLN A 315 -20.15 -11.26 20.38
N PHE A 316 -21.33 -10.63 20.30
CA PHE A 316 -22.15 -10.62 19.08
C PHE A 316 -21.96 -9.35 18.25
N PHE A 317 -21.44 -8.28 18.86
CA PHE A 317 -21.32 -6.95 18.26
C PHE A 317 -19.88 -6.43 18.38
N PRO A 318 -18.96 -6.86 17.50
CA PRO A 318 -17.53 -6.56 17.60
C PRO A 318 -17.15 -5.08 17.44
N GLN A 319 -18.12 -4.21 17.13
CA GLN A 319 -17.91 -2.77 16.86
C GLN A 319 -16.77 -2.52 15.88
N THR A 320 -16.71 -3.29 14.79
CA THR A 320 -15.62 -3.25 13.79
C THR A 320 -15.34 -1.84 13.24
N ASN A 321 -16.36 -0.98 13.19
CA ASN A 321 -16.24 0.41 12.75
C ASN A 321 -15.37 1.30 13.65
N GLU A 322 -15.24 0.94 14.93
CA GLU A 322 -14.45 1.65 15.94
C GLU A 322 -13.08 0.98 16.16
N SER A 323 -12.82 -0.14 15.48
CA SER A 323 -11.58 -0.90 15.62
C SER A 323 -10.36 -0.13 15.13
N LEU A 324 -9.20 -0.49 15.69
CA LEU A 324 -7.92 0.04 15.23
C LEU A 324 -7.68 -0.26 13.73
N ALA A 325 -8.12 -1.43 13.25
CA ALA A 325 -8.02 -1.78 11.83
C ALA A 325 -8.80 -0.78 10.94
N GLN A 326 -10.05 -0.45 11.32
CA GLN A 326 -10.85 0.52 10.57
C GLN A 326 -10.27 1.93 10.65
N LEU A 327 -9.76 2.33 11.82
CA LEU A 327 -9.14 3.64 12.01
C LEU A 327 -7.87 3.79 11.15
N LEU A 328 -7.03 2.75 11.10
CA LEU A 328 -5.87 2.70 10.21
C LEU A 328 -6.28 2.77 8.73
N ALA A 329 -7.30 2.00 8.31
CA ALA A 329 -7.77 2.01 6.93
C ALA A 329 -8.25 3.40 6.50
N ASN A 330 -9.02 4.07 7.37
CA ASN A 330 -9.53 5.41 7.11
C ASN A 330 -8.42 6.46 7.08
N HIS A 331 -7.47 6.41 8.01
CA HIS A 331 -6.40 7.40 8.08
C HIS A 331 -5.40 7.27 6.93
N LEU A 332 -4.98 6.05 6.64
CA LEU A 332 -3.98 5.78 5.62
C LEU A 332 -4.56 5.68 4.20
N GLN A 333 -5.89 5.62 4.06
CA GLN A 333 -6.60 5.46 2.78
C GLN A 333 -6.15 4.21 2.01
N ILE A 334 -5.86 3.13 2.75
CA ILE A 334 -5.48 1.82 2.23
C ILE A 334 -6.28 0.72 2.92
N LYS A 335 -6.31 -0.48 2.35
CA LYS A 335 -6.98 -1.63 2.97
C LYS A 335 -6.15 -2.18 4.13
N VAL A 336 -6.85 -2.62 5.17
CA VAL A 336 -6.27 -3.30 6.32
C VAL A 336 -6.94 -4.64 6.50
N HIS A 337 -6.18 -5.71 6.63
CA HIS A 337 -6.67 -7.03 7.00
C HIS A 337 -6.36 -7.30 8.46
N ALA A 338 -7.36 -7.74 9.23
CA ALA A 338 -7.18 -7.97 10.67
C ALA A 338 -8.10 -9.07 11.21
N PHE A 339 -7.64 -9.77 12.24
CA PHE A 339 -8.51 -10.64 13.01
C PHE A 339 -9.42 -9.82 13.93
N VAL A 340 -10.71 -10.16 13.94
CA VAL A 340 -11.64 -9.70 14.97
C VAL A 340 -11.55 -10.61 16.20
N ARG A 341 -11.17 -11.87 16.02
CA ARG A 341 -10.91 -12.85 17.09
C ARG A 341 -9.45 -12.83 17.55
N ARG A 342 -9.13 -13.66 18.55
CA ARG A 342 -7.73 -13.99 18.88
C ARG A 342 -7.05 -14.58 17.66
N SER A 343 -5.77 -14.28 17.53
CA SER A 343 -4.87 -14.98 16.61
C SER A 343 -4.39 -16.28 17.25
N ASP A 344 -4.22 -17.32 16.43
CA ASP A 344 -3.69 -18.61 16.84
C ASP A 344 -2.33 -18.85 16.17
N TYR A 345 -1.29 -18.84 17.00
CA TYR A 345 0.11 -19.08 16.62
C TYR A 345 0.58 -20.50 16.96
N LYS A 346 -0.26 -21.37 17.56
CA LYS A 346 0.17 -22.65 18.16
C LYS A 346 0.84 -23.60 17.17
N ASN A 347 0.50 -23.48 15.88
CA ASN A 347 0.98 -24.36 14.82
C ASN A 347 2.17 -23.76 14.03
N THR A 348 2.77 -22.65 14.50
CA THR A 348 3.89 -21.94 13.84
C THR A 348 5.01 -22.90 13.40
N TRP A 349 5.40 -23.83 14.27
CA TRP A 349 6.48 -24.81 14.02
C TRP A 349 5.97 -26.18 13.57
N GLY A 350 4.73 -26.25 13.09
CA GLY A 350 4.03 -27.45 12.69
C GLY A 350 2.80 -27.75 13.55
N SER A 351 1.80 -28.41 12.98
CA SER A 351 0.60 -28.84 13.66
C SER A 351 0.82 -30.12 14.48
N PHE A 352 -0.17 -30.49 15.30
CA PHE A 352 -0.14 -31.78 15.99
C PHE A 352 -0.10 -32.94 14.98
N GLU A 353 -0.94 -32.87 13.96
CA GLU A 353 -1.04 -33.85 12.88
C GLU A 353 0.27 -33.95 12.10
N GLU A 354 0.91 -32.82 11.77
CA GLU A 354 2.21 -32.83 11.09
C GLU A 354 3.31 -33.46 11.94
N ARG A 355 3.32 -33.23 13.25
CA ARG A 355 4.23 -33.94 14.17
C ARG A 355 3.98 -35.46 14.17
N ARG A 356 2.70 -35.89 14.21
CA ARG A 356 2.36 -37.33 14.12
C ARG A 356 2.75 -37.92 12.77
N MET A 357 2.61 -37.16 11.69
CA MET A 357 3.02 -37.54 10.35
C MET A 357 4.55 -37.66 10.23
N GLY A 358 5.30 -36.76 10.88
CA GLY A 358 6.75 -36.83 10.98
C GLY A 358 7.25 -38.12 11.64
N ASP A 359 6.57 -38.59 12.70
CA ASP A 359 6.88 -39.86 13.37
C ASP A 359 6.74 -41.08 12.43
N LEU A 360 5.98 -40.97 11.33
CA LEU A 360 5.81 -42.04 10.34
C LEU A 360 6.89 -42.06 9.25
N CYS A 361 7.68 -40.99 9.13
CA CYS A 361 8.79 -40.93 8.19
C CYS A 361 9.82 -42.02 8.52
N GLY A 362 10.20 -42.81 7.52
CA GLY A 362 11.07 -43.98 7.71
C GLY A 362 10.39 -45.27 8.20
N ILE A 363 9.17 -45.22 8.76
CA ILE A 363 8.40 -46.43 9.17
C ILE A 363 7.58 -46.98 7.99
N SER A 364 6.95 -46.10 7.22
CA SER A 364 6.06 -46.48 6.11
C SER A 364 6.76 -46.71 4.76
N GLY A 365 8.10 -46.76 4.73
CA GLY A 365 8.88 -46.65 3.49
C GLY A 365 8.66 -45.31 2.76
N ASN A 366 8.18 -44.29 3.48
CA ASN A 366 7.74 -42.98 2.98
C ASN A 366 6.53 -43.02 2.05
N ALA A 367 5.64 -44.02 2.18
CA ALA A 367 4.40 -44.10 1.39
C ALA A 367 3.40 -42.96 1.73
N ALA A 368 3.40 -42.48 2.98
CA ALA A 368 2.70 -41.29 3.43
C ALA A 368 3.48 -40.70 4.63
N PRO A 369 3.84 -39.40 4.63
CA PRO A 369 3.42 -38.32 3.72
C PRO A 369 4.39 -38.11 2.55
N GLY A 370 4.87 -39.17 1.89
CA GLY A 370 5.76 -39.02 0.73
C GLY A 370 7.19 -38.62 1.08
N LYS A 371 8.14 -39.04 0.24
CA LYS A 371 9.58 -38.92 0.51
C LYS A 371 10.08 -37.46 0.61
N GLU A 372 9.54 -36.56 -0.22
CA GLU A 372 9.98 -35.17 -0.25
C GLU A 372 9.54 -34.40 0.99
N TRP A 373 8.29 -34.57 1.40
CA TRP A 373 7.77 -33.97 2.63
C TRP A 373 8.55 -34.47 3.85
N CYS A 374 8.80 -35.79 3.95
CA CYS A 374 9.58 -36.36 5.05
C CYS A 374 10.98 -35.74 5.13
N ARG A 375 11.69 -35.66 4.01
CA ARG A 375 13.01 -35.02 3.95
C ARG A 375 12.97 -33.57 4.43
N LYS A 376 11.96 -32.79 3.99
CA LYS A 376 11.80 -31.40 4.39
C LYS A 376 11.49 -31.28 5.89
N TRP A 377 10.55 -32.08 6.39
CA TRP A 377 10.16 -32.12 7.78
C TRP A 377 11.34 -32.49 8.69
N GLU A 378 12.06 -33.57 8.38
CA GLU A 378 13.24 -34.02 9.13
C GLU A 378 14.34 -32.95 9.18
N THR A 379 14.57 -32.25 8.06
CA THR A 379 15.57 -31.18 8.00
C THR A 379 15.22 -30.05 8.97
N LEU A 380 13.97 -29.55 8.90
CA LEU A 380 13.51 -28.48 9.76
C LEU A 380 13.40 -28.91 11.23
N GLU A 381 12.98 -30.15 11.48
CA GLU A 381 12.91 -30.71 12.84
C GLU A 381 14.30 -30.82 13.47
N LYS A 382 15.31 -31.26 12.69
CA LYS A 382 16.70 -31.34 13.16
C LYS A 382 17.25 -29.95 13.49
N GLU A 383 16.95 -28.96 12.66
CA GLU A 383 17.32 -27.56 12.90
C GLU A 383 16.71 -27.03 14.20
N ARG A 384 15.40 -27.20 14.38
CA ARG A 384 14.68 -26.84 15.62
C ARG A 384 15.25 -27.53 16.85
N LYS A 385 15.51 -28.84 16.77
CA LYS A 385 16.12 -29.62 17.86
C LYS A 385 17.53 -29.11 18.21
N ASN A 386 18.34 -28.79 17.21
CA ASN A 386 19.67 -28.24 17.41
C ASN A 386 19.62 -26.86 18.07
N SER A 387 18.79 -25.97 17.56
CA SER A 387 18.57 -24.63 18.14
C SER A 387 18.13 -24.74 19.59
N HIS A 388 17.12 -25.58 19.88
CA HIS A 388 16.63 -25.76 21.24
C HIS A 388 17.71 -26.31 22.19
N ARG A 389 18.49 -27.29 21.74
CA ARG A 389 19.53 -27.91 22.57
C ARG A 389 20.74 -26.99 22.81
N LEU A 390 21.13 -26.19 21.82
CA LEU A 390 22.36 -25.39 21.87
C LEU A 390 22.14 -23.95 22.33
N LEU A 391 20.98 -23.39 22.02
CA LEU A 391 20.66 -21.97 22.20
C LEU A 391 19.41 -21.75 23.08
N GLU A 392 18.78 -22.83 23.56
CA GLU A 392 17.60 -22.83 24.45
C GLU A 392 16.29 -22.30 23.83
N PHE A 393 16.24 -22.06 22.52
CA PHE A 393 15.02 -21.66 21.81
C PHE A 393 14.76 -22.48 20.55
N THR A 394 13.49 -22.69 20.21
CA THR A 394 13.06 -23.39 19.00
C THR A 394 13.01 -22.40 17.84
N TYR A 395 13.76 -22.68 16.77
CA TYR A 395 13.79 -21.84 15.59
C TYR A 395 14.19 -22.64 14.35
N GLN A 396 13.79 -22.13 13.18
CA GLN A 396 14.28 -22.57 11.87
C GLN A 396 14.42 -21.34 10.97
N THR A 397 15.54 -21.25 10.26
CA THR A 397 15.97 -20.05 9.50
C THR A 397 15.06 -19.76 8.31
N MET A 398 14.36 -20.76 7.79
CA MET A 398 13.41 -20.56 6.69
C MET A 398 12.07 -19.94 7.13
N GLY A 399 11.88 -19.68 8.43
CA GLY A 399 10.64 -19.14 8.97
C GLY A 399 9.59 -20.20 9.32
N ALA A 400 8.45 -19.77 9.83
CA ALA A 400 7.34 -20.62 10.25
C ALA A 400 6.82 -21.54 9.13
N ILE A 401 6.31 -22.71 9.50
CA ILE A 401 5.72 -23.68 8.55
C ILE A 401 4.28 -23.27 8.22
N ASN A 402 3.48 -23.05 9.27
CA ASN A 402 2.06 -22.72 9.10
C ASN A 402 1.80 -21.23 9.35
N PRO A 403 0.85 -20.63 8.63
CA PRO A 403 0.44 -19.26 8.86
C PRO A 403 -0.27 -19.12 10.21
N VAL A 404 -0.35 -17.87 10.68
CA VAL A 404 -1.26 -17.49 11.76
C VAL A 404 -2.70 -17.65 11.26
N ILE A 405 -3.56 -18.24 12.09
CA ILE A 405 -4.99 -18.37 11.78
C ILE A 405 -5.84 -17.63 12.79
N SER A 406 -7.10 -17.39 12.45
CA SER A 406 -8.09 -16.92 13.41
C SER A 406 -8.38 -18.03 14.41
N GLY A 407 -8.25 -17.72 15.70
CA GLY A 407 -8.74 -18.56 16.78
C GLY A 407 -10.26 -18.47 16.95
N ASP A 408 -10.73 -18.99 18.08
CA ASP A 408 -12.16 -19.19 18.35
C ASP A 408 -12.81 -18.16 19.28
N THR A 409 -12.00 -17.35 20.01
CA THR A 409 -12.54 -16.37 20.98
C THR A 409 -12.37 -14.92 20.52
N PRO A 410 -13.33 -14.03 20.84
CA PRO A 410 -14.59 -14.32 21.53
C PRO A 410 -15.57 -15.13 20.67
N LEU A 411 -16.42 -15.91 21.34
CA LEU A 411 -17.48 -16.68 20.69
C LEU A 411 -18.55 -15.74 20.13
N GLY A 412 -19.22 -16.12 19.03
CA GLY A 412 -20.32 -15.32 18.44
C GLY A 412 -19.89 -14.31 17.37
N VAL A 413 -18.59 -14.00 17.26
CA VAL A 413 -18.02 -13.24 16.13
C VAL A 413 -17.61 -14.21 15.03
N PRO A 414 -17.75 -13.92 13.73
CA PRO A 414 -17.21 -14.77 12.67
C PRO A 414 -15.67 -14.88 12.72
N GLY A 415 -15.14 -16.04 12.34
CA GLY A 415 -13.69 -16.26 12.23
C GLY A 415 -13.15 -15.78 10.88
N GLY A 416 -11.83 -15.73 10.76
CA GLY A 416 -11.14 -15.36 9.53
C GLY A 416 -10.46 -13.99 9.61
N HIS A 417 -9.74 -13.65 8.55
CA HIS A 417 -8.98 -12.40 8.42
C HIS A 417 -9.82 -11.40 7.62
N PHE A 418 -10.36 -10.40 8.30
CA PHE A 418 -11.36 -9.49 7.76
C PHE A 418 -10.70 -8.34 7.02
N GLU A 419 -11.26 -7.96 5.88
CA GLU A 419 -10.86 -6.78 5.14
C GLU A 419 -11.62 -5.54 5.64
N PHE A 420 -10.87 -4.49 5.95
CA PHE A 420 -11.34 -3.17 6.32
C PHE A 420 -10.93 -2.20 5.22
N LEU A 421 -11.93 -1.63 4.55
CA LEU A 421 -11.72 -0.63 3.50
C LEU A 421 -11.86 0.79 4.07
N PRO A 422 -11.17 1.79 3.48
CA PRO A 422 -11.39 3.19 3.82
C PRO A 422 -12.86 3.59 3.62
N LYS A 423 -13.38 4.44 4.49
CA LYS A 423 -14.75 4.95 4.45
C LYS A 423 -14.85 6.41 4.07
#